data_AF-A0A090X3M0-F1
#
_entry.id   AF-A0A090X3M0-F1
#
_cell.length_a   1.000
_cell.length_b   1.000
_cell.length_c   1.000
_cell.angle_alpha   90.00
_cell.angle_beta   90.00
_cell.angle_gamma   90.00
#
_symmetry.space_group_name_H-M   'P 1'
#
loop_
_entity.id
_entity.type
_entity.pdbx_description
1 polymer ?
#
loop_
_entity_poly.entity_id
_entity_poly.type
_entity_poly.pdbx_seq_one_letter_code
_entity_poly.pdbx_strand_id
1 'polypeptide(L)'
;MFFLVYQFYLTLKAPVAILLVAVYGVDTVLTIIRRIKMKEKISEAHRHHLYQLFVDSKRFSHITTSLMYSVIQLLCCIIVYYSFQLGLWEQLLIVTLVLLSITFCYVFFVRYFLKMRLKAS
;
A
#
# COMPACT_ATOMS: atom_id res chain seq x y z
N MET A 1 15.35 -3.39 -4.00
CA MET A 1 14.01 -4.01 -3.92
C MET A 1 13.45 -4.39 -5.29
N PHE A 2 13.27 -3.47 -6.24
CA PHE A 2 12.76 -3.82 -7.59
C PHE A 2 13.56 -4.90 -8.31
N PHE A 3 14.90 -4.86 -8.21
CA PHE A 3 15.77 -5.92 -8.72
C PHE A 3 15.48 -7.30 -8.11
N LEU A 4 15.20 -7.37 -6.80
CA LEU A 4 14.89 -8.62 -6.11
C LEU A 4 13.52 -9.19 -6.55
N VAL A 5 12.51 -8.33 -6.70
CA VAL A 5 11.20 -8.74 -7.22
C VAL A 5 11.32 -9.27 -8.65
N TYR A 6 12.12 -8.59 -9.48
CA TYR A 6 12.39 -9.03 -10.85
C TYR A 6 13.12 -10.39 -10.91
N GLN A 7 14.15 -10.58 -10.09
CA GLN A 7 14.87 -11.86 -9.97
C GLN A 7 13.96 -13.00 -9.50
N PHE A 8 13.07 -12.73 -8.53
CA PHE A 8 12.06 -13.68 -8.07
C PHE A 8 11.08 -14.07 -9.18
N TYR A 9 10.61 -13.09 -9.96
CA TYR A 9 9.69 -13.35 -11.07
C TYR A 9 10.34 -14.24 -12.15
N LEU A 10 11.58 -13.95 -12.54
CA LEU A 10 12.28 -14.71 -13.56
C LEU A 10 12.66 -16.13 -13.10
N THR A 11 13.14 -16.26 -11.86
CA THR A 11 13.67 -17.53 -11.35
C THR A 11 12.58 -18.47 -10.86
N LEU A 12 11.53 -17.94 -10.22
CA LEU A 12 10.51 -18.75 -9.56
C LEU A 12 9.15 -18.75 -10.29
N LYS A 13 8.99 -17.94 -11.35
CA LYS A 13 7.71 -17.72 -12.06
C LYS A 13 6.56 -17.46 -11.07
N ALA A 14 6.86 -16.76 -9.98
CA ALA A 14 5.97 -16.60 -8.84
C ALA A 14 5.35 -15.18 -8.83
N PRO A 15 4.16 -14.96 -9.42
CA PRO A 15 3.49 -13.66 -9.40
C PRO A 15 3.31 -13.08 -8.00
N VAL A 16 3.25 -13.95 -6.97
CA VAL A 16 3.08 -13.52 -5.58
C VAL A 16 4.21 -12.61 -5.08
N ALA A 17 5.39 -12.63 -5.72
CA ALA A 17 6.50 -11.73 -5.40
C ALA A 17 6.15 -10.24 -5.48
N ILE A 18 5.10 -9.85 -6.22
CA ILE A 18 4.60 -8.47 -6.26
C ILE A 18 4.18 -7.97 -4.87
N LEU A 19 3.75 -8.87 -3.96
CA LEU A 19 3.33 -8.52 -2.61
C LEU A 19 4.48 -8.00 -1.72
N LEU A 20 5.73 -8.25 -2.09
CA LEU A 20 6.92 -7.70 -1.41
C LEU A 20 6.99 -6.17 -1.48
N VAL A 21 6.26 -5.55 -2.41
CA VAL A 21 6.18 -4.09 -2.57
C VAL A 21 4.74 -3.56 -2.53
N ALA A 22 3.76 -4.42 -2.20
CA ALA A 22 2.34 -4.09 -2.36
C ALA A 22 1.89 -2.92 -1.50
N VAL A 23 2.28 -2.83 -0.21
CA VAL A 23 1.77 -1.78 0.68
C VAL A 23 2.15 -0.39 0.17
N TYR A 24 3.43 -0.20 -0.18
CA TYR A 24 3.92 1.05 -0.73
C TYR A 24 3.42 1.30 -2.17
N GLY A 25 3.29 0.24 -2.97
CA GLY A 25 2.75 0.32 -4.33
C GLY A 25 1.31 0.83 -4.34
N VAL A 26 0.45 0.24 -3.50
CA VAL A 26 -0.96 0.65 -3.38
C VAL A 26 -1.07 2.09 -2.88
N ASP A 27 -0.33 2.49 -1.84
CA ASP A 27 -0.33 3.88 -1.35
C ASP A 27 0.10 4.87 -2.45
N THR A 28 1.16 4.54 -3.19
CA THR A 28 1.66 5.38 -4.28
C THR A 28 0.62 5.54 -5.39
N VAL A 29 0.03 4.44 -5.86
CA VAL A 29 -0.99 4.45 -6.91
C VAL A 29 -2.23 5.22 -6.48
N LEU A 30 -2.73 5.00 -5.26
CA LEU A 30 -3.90 5.70 -4.75
C LEU A 30 -3.63 7.19 -4.52
N THR A 31 -2.42 7.55 -4.07
CA THR A 31 -1.99 8.95 -3.98
C THR A 31 -1.99 9.62 -5.36
N ILE A 32 -1.45 8.97 -6.38
CA ILE A 32 -1.47 9.49 -7.76
C ILE A 32 -2.91 9.66 -8.27
N ILE A 33 -3.77 8.65 -8.09
CA ILE A 33 -5.20 8.73 -8.48
C ILE A 33 -5.89 9.90 -7.79
N ARG A 34 -5.63 10.11 -6.50
CA ARG A 34 -6.21 11.22 -5.73
C ARG A 34 -5.74 12.57 -6.29
N ARG A 35 -4.46 12.73 -6.60
CA ARG A 35 -3.92 13.97 -7.18
C ARG A 35 -4.56 14.29 -8.53
N ILE A 36 -4.72 13.29 -9.38
CA ILE A 36 -5.41 13.44 -10.68
C ILE A 36 -6.86 13.90 -10.45
N LYS A 37 -7.59 13.31 -9.50
CA LYS A 37 -8.96 13.74 -9.16
C LYS A 37 -9.03 15.17 -8.61
N MET A 38 -8.04 15.58 -7.82
CA MET A 38 -7.92 16.94 -7.28
C MET A 38 -7.39 17.96 -8.30
N LYS A 39 -7.08 17.53 -9.53
CA LYS A 39 -6.46 18.35 -10.60
C LYS A 39 -5.14 19.02 -10.18
N GLU A 40 -4.42 18.40 -9.24
CA GLU A 40 -3.08 18.87 -8.86
C GLU A 40 -2.05 18.44 -9.91
N LYS A 41 -1.08 19.30 -10.22
CA LYS A 41 0.01 18.96 -11.15
C LYS A 41 0.87 17.85 -10.54
N ILE A 42 0.90 16.67 -11.17
CA ILE A 42 1.67 15.51 -10.71
C ILE A 42 3.18 15.82 -10.63
N SER A 43 3.66 16.72 -11.49
CA SER A 43 5.05 17.17 -11.59
C SER A 43 5.51 18.09 -10.46
N GLU A 44 4.59 18.67 -9.69
CA GLU A 44 4.97 19.42 -8.48
C GLU A 44 5.26 18.42 -7.36
N ALA A 45 6.32 18.67 -6.58
CA ALA A 45 6.67 17.83 -5.44
C ALA A 45 5.52 17.82 -4.43
N HIS A 46 4.74 16.74 -4.41
CA HIS A 46 3.66 16.58 -3.46
C HIS A 46 4.30 16.39 -2.08
N ARG A 47 4.32 17.45 -1.28
CA ARG A 47 4.84 17.34 0.07
C ARG A 47 3.94 16.39 0.87
N HIS A 48 2.62 16.46 0.71
CA HIS A 48 1.65 15.71 1.51
C HIS A 48 1.29 14.31 1.00
N HIS A 49 2.24 13.38 0.97
CA HIS A 49 1.88 11.95 0.94
C HIS A 49 0.88 11.60 2.05
N LEU A 50 0.09 10.53 1.89
CA LEU A 50 -0.93 10.15 2.88
C LEU A 50 -0.37 10.08 4.32
N TYR A 51 0.89 9.67 4.43
CA TYR A 51 1.71 9.72 5.63
C TYR A 51 1.73 11.09 6.33
N GLN A 52 1.97 12.18 5.59
CA GLN A 52 1.92 13.54 6.16
C GLN A 52 0.50 13.98 6.49
N LEU A 53 -0.49 13.56 5.69
CA LEU A 53 -1.91 13.84 5.98
C LEU A 53 -2.34 13.24 7.33
N PHE A 54 -1.82 12.06 7.69
CA PHE A 54 -2.05 11.42 8.99
C PHE A 54 -1.36 12.16 10.14
N VAL A 55 -0.13 12.60 9.92
CA VAL A 55 0.69 13.28 10.94
C VAL A 55 0.13 14.67 11.26
N ASP A 56 -0.24 15.44 10.24
CA ASP A 56 -0.79 16.78 10.41
C ASP A 56 -2.15 16.75 11.13
N SER A 57 -2.87 15.63 11.05
CA SER A 57 -4.10 15.40 11.81
C SER A 57 -3.86 15.03 13.28
N LYS A 58 -2.94 15.73 13.97
CA LYS A 58 -2.75 15.90 15.44
C LYS A 58 -2.97 14.72 16.41
N ARG A 59 -3.15 13.48 15.94
CA ARG A 59 -3.46 12.30 16.77
C ARG A 59 -2.58 11.08 16.53
N PHE A 60 -1.90 10.98 15.38
CA PHE A 60 -1.02 9.86 15.10
C PHE A 60 0.41 10.33 14.89
N SER A 61 1.33 9.81 15.71
CA SER A 61 2.75 10.04 15.53
C SER A 61 3.23 9.36 14.25
N HIS A 62 4.20 9.98 13.58
CA HIS A 62 4.98 9.39 12.48
C HIS A 62 5.36 7.92 12.75
N ILE A 63 5.71 7.61 14.00
CA ILE A 63 6.11 6.29 14.45
C ILE A 63 4.95 5.30 14.33
N THR A 64 3.74 5.68 14.77
CA THR A 64 2.56 4.80 14.74
C THR A 64 2.16 4.45 13.31
N THR A 65 2.17 5.44 12.41
CA THR A 65 1.85 5.20 10.99
C THR A 65 2.91 4.33 10.33
N SER A 66 4.20 4.61 10.55
CA SER A 66 5.30 3.80 10.00
C SER A 66 5.25 2.36 10.51
N LEU A 67 4.96 2.17 11.80
CA LEU A 67 4.87 0.85 12.42
C LEU A 67 3.70 0.05 11.84
N MET A 68 2.55 0.69 11.63
CA MET A 68 1.41 0.04 10.97
C MET A 68 1.74 -0.41 9.54
N TYR A 69 2.39 0.44 8.74
CA TYR A 69 2.82 0.10 7.38
C TYR A 69 3.82 -1.08 7.39
N SER A 70 4.80 -1.05 8.29
CA SER A 70 5.80 -2.13 8.44
C SER A 70 5.17 -3.45 8.85
N VAL A 71 4.20 -3.45 9.77
CA VAL A 71 3.49 -4.67 10.20
C VAL A 71 2.68 -5.27 9.03
N ILE A 72 1.93 -4.45 8.29
CA ILE A 72 1.17 -4.93 7.12
C ILE A 72 2.12 -5.46 6.05
N GLN A 73 3.25 -4.77 5.81
CA GLN A 73 4.25 -5.22 4.84
C GLN A 73 4.91 -6.53 5.27
N LEU A 74 5.17 -6.72 6.57
CA LEU A 74 5.70 -7.96 7.11
C LEU A 74 4.71 -9.13 6.91
N LEU A 75 3.42 -8.91 7.15
CA LEU A 75 2.38 -9.90 6.86
C LEU A 75 2.35 -10.29 5.37
N CYS A 76 2.51 -9.32 4.47
CA CYS A 76 2.63 -9.61 3.03
C CYS A 76 3.85 -10.48 2.73
N CYS A 77 4.99 -10.20 3.35
CA CYS A 77 6.20 -11.04 3.19
C CYS A 77 5.98 -12.47 3.70
N ILE A 78 5.29 -12.66 4.82
CA ILE A 78 4.93 -13.98 5.35
C ILE A 78 4.04 -14.74 4.36
N ILE A 79 3.03 -14.06 3.79
CA ILE A 79 2.15 -14.65 2.77
C ILE A 79 2.97 -15.11 1.57
N VAL A 80 3.88 -14.28 1.06
CA VAL A 80 4.78 -14.65 -0.06
C VAL A 80 5.59 -15.89 0.28
N TYR A 81 6.20 -15.94 1.47
CA TYR A 81 7.03 -17.05 1.90
C TYR A 81 6.30 -18.40 1.94
N TYR A 82 5.01 -18.41 2.30
CA TYR A 82 4.22 -19.65 2.32
C TYR A 82 3.54 -19.99 0.99
N SER A 83 3.44 -19.04 0.05
CA SER A 83 2.66 -19.22 -1.18
C SER A 83 3.49 -19.29 -2.46
N PHE A 84 4.80 -19.01 -2.43
CA PHE A 84 5.62 -18.95 -3.65
C PHE A 84 5.75 -20.27 -4.41
N GLN A 85 5.52 -21.42 -3.76
CA GLN A 85 5.56 -22.75 -4.38
C GLN A 85 4.18 -23.25 -4.83
N LEU A 86 3.11 -22.50 -4.58
CA LEU A 86 1.76 -22.87 -5.01
C LEU A 86 1.61 -22.79 -6.53
N GLY A 87 0.55 -23.38 -7.06
CA GLY A 87 0.18 -23.27 -8.46
C GLY A 87 -0.13 -21.83 -8.88
N LEU A 88 0.04 -21.54 -10.18
CA LEU A 88 -0.13 -20.19 -10.71
C LEU A 88 -1.49 -19.56 -10.36
N TRP A 89 -2.58 -20.32 -10.49
CA TRP A 89 -3.93 -19.84 -10.20
C TRP A 89 -4.14 -19.49 -8.73
N GLU A 90 -3.57 -20.28 -7.82
CA GLU A 90 -3.63 -20.06 -6.38
C GLU A 90 -2.85 -18.79 -6.01
N GLN A 91 -1.66 -18.61 -6.60
CA GLN A 91 -0.86 -17.40 -6.42
C GLN A 91 -1.60 -16.15 -6.92
N LEU A 92 -2.23 -16.21 -8.10
CA LEU A 92 -2.99 -15.09 -8.65
C LEU A 92 -4.21 -14.73 -7.79
N LEU A 93 -4.91 -15.73 -7.26
CA LEU A 93 -6.02 -15.54 -6.33
C LEU A 93 -5.54 -14.86 -5.05
N ILE A 94 -4.44 -15.33 -4.44
CA ILE A 94 -3.84 -14.73 -3.24
C ILE A 94 -3.46 -13.27 -3.49
N VAL A 95 -2.75 -13.00 -4.60
CA VAL A 95 -2.36 -11.63 -4.97
C VAL A 95 -3.57 -10.72 -5.08
N THR A 96 -4.62 -11.19 -5.77
CA THR A 96 -5.83 -10.40 -5.99
C THR A 96 -6.54 -10.09 -4.66
N LEU A 97 -6.72 -11.09 -3.79
CA LEU A 97 -7.35 -10.90 -2.48
C LEU A 97 -6.56 -9.95 -1.58
N VAL A 98 -5.23 -10.11 -1.52
CA VAL A 98 -4.38 -9.26 -0.67
C VAL A 98 -4.41 -7.81 -1.16
N LEU A 99 -4.29 -7.58 -2.47
CA LEU A 99 -4.34 -6.22 -3.04
C LEU A 99 -5.69 -5.55 -2.83
N LEU A 100 -6.80 -6.29 -2.97
CA LEU A 100 -8.14 -5.78 -2.68
C LEU A 100 -8.30 -5.42 -1.20
N SER A 101 -7.81 -6.27 -0.29
CA SER A 101 -7.84 -6.03 1.15
C SER A 101 -7.06 -4.77 1.53
N ILE A 102 -5.82 -4.63 1.05
CA ILE A 102 -5.00 -3.43 1.32
C ILE A 102 -5.66 -2.17 0.76
N THR A 103 -6.19 -2.24 -0.47
CA THR A 103 -6.89 -1.12 -1.10
C THR A 103 -8.14 -0.70 -0.31
N PHE A 104 -8.94 -1.68 0.14
CA PHE A 104 -10.13 -1.41 0.94
C PHE A 104 -9.77 -0.77 2.28
N CYS A 105 -8.80 -1.34 3.00
CA CYS A 105 -8.27 -0.77 4.24
C CYS A 105 -7.80 0.66 4.03
N TYR A 106 -7.02 0.91 2.98
CA TYR A 106 -6.55 2.26 2.64
C TYR A 106 -7.70 3.25 2.45
N VAL A 107 -8.66 2.93 1.58
CA VAL A 107 -9.81 3.80 1.30
C VAL A 107 -10.64 4.06 2.56
N PHE A 108 -10.85 3.03 3.37
CA PHE A 108 -11.53 3.14 4.66
C PHE A 108 -10.81 4.11 5.60
N PHE A 109 -9.50 3.92 5.78
CA PHE A 109 -8.67 4.80 6.60
C PHE A 109 -8.73 6.24 6.09
N VAL A 110 -8.55 6.48 4.79
CA VAL A 110 -8.63 7.83 4.23
C VAL A 110 -10.00 8.47 4.47
N ARG A 111 -11.10 7.75 4.26
CA ARG A 111 -12.46 8.26 4.51
C ARG A 111 -12.70 8.56 5.99
N TYR A 112 -12.27 7.68 6.88
CA TYR A 112 -12.38 7.86 8.32
C TYR A 112 -11.67 9.15 8.77
N PHE A 113 -10.45 9.36 8.30
CA PHE A 113 -9.66 10.54 8.65
C PHE A 113 -10.21 11.84 8.04
N LEU A 114 -10.66 11.82 6.79
CA LEU A 114 -11.32 12.99 6.18
C LEU A 114 -12.58 13.39 6.94
N LYS A 115 -13.38 12.42 7.39
CA LYS A 115 -14.58 12.67 8.21
C LYS A 115 -14.22 13.28 9.57
N MET A 116 -13.13 12.84 10.19
CA MET A 116 -12.66 13.45 11.45
C MET A 116 -12.19 14.90 11.27
N ARG A 117 -11.50 15.22 10.16
CA ARG A 117 -11.08 16.60 9.85
C ARG A 117 -12.27 17.55 9.67
N LEU A 118 -13.34 17.09 9.02
CA LEU A 118 -14.57 17.88 8.82
C LEU A 118 -15.33 18.17 10.13
N LYS A 119 -15.21 17.31 11.15
CA LYS A 119 -15.88 17.50 12.45
C LYS A 119 -15.12 18.44 13.40
N ALA A 120 -13.87 18.78 13.07
CA ALA A 120 -12.99 19.63 13.85
C ALA A 120 -12.87 21.07 13.31
N SER A 121 -13.55 21.38 12.20
CA SER A 121 -13.66 22.71 11.58
C SER A 121 -15.06 23.26 11.76
#